data_AF-A0A1W9LRY7-F1
#
_entry.id   AF-A0A1W9LRY7-F1
#
_cell.length_a   1.000
_cell.length_b   1.000
_cell.length_c   1.000
_cell.angle_alpha   90.00
_cell.angle_beta   90.00
_cell.angle_gamma   90.00
#
_symmetry.space_group_name_H-M   'P 1'
#
loop_
_entity.id
_entity.type
_entity.pdbx_description
1 polymer ?
#
loop_
_entity_poly.entity_id
_entity_poly.type
_entity_poly.pdbx_seq_one_letter_code
_entity_poly.pdbx_strand_id
1 'polypeptide(L)'
;MWIIRILFSIERTKGGTVTFTATNQTLKGNIVLQESSSSVTLNLVNSSLSGAVNTTNKGTAVVTLDANSSWEVTGGSYLSGLTNNGGTITGTGKVYVNSAAVYTP
;
A
#
# COMPACT_ATOMS: atom_id res chain seq x y z
N MET A 1 16.76 -11.65 8.36
CA MET A 1 15.68 -10.65 8.21
C MET A 1 16.14 -9.64 7.16
N TRP A 2 15.55 -9.67 5.96
CA TRP A 2 15.95 -8.75 4.88
C TRP A 2 14.96 -7.57 4.88
N ILE A 3 15.46 -6.36 5.13
CA ILE A 3 14.69 -5.13 4.91
C ILE A 3 14.87 -4.77 3.44
N ILE A 4 13.79 -4.85 2.66
CA ILE A 4 13.74 -4.22 1.34
C ILE A 4 13.30 -2.77 1.59
N ARG A 5 14.25 -1.82 1.52
CA ARG A 5 13.96 -0.38 1.46
C ARG A 5 13.88 0.02 -0.01
N ILE A 6 12.66 0.15 -0.55
CA ILE A 6 12.49 0.72 -1.88
C ILE A 6 12.43 2.25 -1.75
N LEU A 7 13.51 2.91 -2.16
CA LEU A 7 13.55 4.36 -2.34
C LEU A 7 13.34 4.65 -3.83
N PHE A 8 12.16 5.16 -4.21
CA PHE A 8 11.94 5.68 -5.55
C PHE A 8 12.49 7.10 -5.62
N SER A 9 13.53 7.32 -6.43
CA SER A 9 13.98 8.66 -6.83
C SER A 9 13.32 9.00 -8.16
N ILE A 10 12.48 10.03 -8.17
CA ILE A 10 11.91 10.60 -9.40
C ILE A 10 12.69 11.85 -9.77
N GLU A 11 13.17 11.91 -11.01
CA GLU A 11 13.83 13.09 -11.52
C GLU A 11 12.85 14.26 -11.49
N ARG A 12 13.38 15.38 -10.99
CA ARG A 12 12.68 16.61 -10.60
C ARG A 12 11.64 17.03 -11.63
N THR A 13 10.34 16.71 -11.40
CA THR A 13 9.10 17.43 -11.78
C THR A 13 7.89 16.53 -12.07
N LYS A 14 8.03 15.21 -12.15
CA LYS A 14 6.87 14.31 -12.38
C LYS A 14 6.88 13.11 -11.44
N GLY A 15 5.76 12.88 -10.77
CA GLY A 15 5.52 11.71 -9.94
C GLY A 15 5.79 10.41 -10.71
N GLY A 16 6.32 9.41 -10.01
CA GLY A 16 6.65 8.11 -10.60
C GLY A 16 5.44 7.17 -10.58
N THR A 17 5.36 6.32 -11.59
CA THR A 17 4.43 5.18 -11.64
C THR A 17 5.18 3.91 -11.26
N VAL A 18 4.67 3.21 -10.24
CA VAL A 18 5.29 2.01 -9.69
C VAL A 18 4.29 0.87 -9.68
N THR A 19 4.71 -0.30 -10.18
CA THR A 19 4.05 -1.57 -9.85
C THR A 19 5.00 -2.36 -8.96
N PHE A 20 4.57 -2.68 -7.76
CA PHE A 20 5.35 -3.45 -6.79
C PHE A 20 4.61 -4.74 -6.45
N THR A 21 5.16 -5.86 -6.91
CA THR A 21 4.66 -7.20 -6.58
C THR A 21 5.57 -7.85 -5.56
N ALA A 22 5.02 -8.19 -4.41
CA ALA A 22 5.70 -8.89 -3.34
C ALA A 22 5.21 -10.35 -3.32
N THR A 23 6.15 -11.29 -3.44
CA THR A 23 5.87 -12.72 -3.42
C THR A 23 6.66 -13.38 -2.30
N ASN A 24 5.97 -14.03 -1.36
CA ASN A 24 6.58 -14.66 -0.18
C ASN A 24 7.44 -13.67 0.65
N GLN A 25 7.01 -12.41 0.76
CA GLN A 25 7.75 -11.37 1.47
C GLN A 25 7.04 -10.94 2.76
N THR A 26 7.84 -10.54 3.75
CA THR A 26 7.37 -9.79 4.91
C THR A 26 7.88 -8.36 4.81
N LEU A 27 6.96 -7.44 4.53
CA LEU A 27 7.23 -6.03 4.34
C LEU A 27 6.86 -5.25 5.60
N LYS A 28 7.72 -4.28 5.96
CA LYS A 28 7.44 -3.35 7.06
C LYS A 28 7.78 -1.93 6.64
N GLY A 29 6.88 -1.00 6.95
CA GLY A 29 7.04 0.42 6.65
C GLY A 29 5.92 0.96 5.78
N ASN A 30 5.85 2.28 5.69
CA ASN A 30 4.80 2.97 4.97
C ASN A 30 5.19 3.17 3.50
N ILE A 31 4.18 3.11 2.63
CA ILE A 31 4.29 3.54 1.23
C ILE A 31 3.75 4.97 1.16
N VAL A 32 4.61 5.93 0.80
CA VAL A 32 4.29 7.36 0.81
C VAL A 32 4.41 7.94 -0.59
N LEU A 33 3.38 8.64 -1.06
CA LEU A 33 3.36 9.30 -2.36
C LEU A 33 3.43 10.81 -2.13
N GLN A 34 4.45 11.46 -2.67
CA GLN A 34 4.70 12.88 -2.38
C GLN A 34 4.04 13.83 -3.39
N GLU A 35 3.76 13.35 -4.60
CA GLU A 35 3.22 14.14 -5.71
C GLU A 35 1.89 13.56 -6.19
N SER A 36 1.00 14.42 -6.72
CA SER A 36 -0.30 13.98 -7.23
C SER A 36 -0.24 13.15 -8.51
N SER A 37 0.86 13.29 -9.26
CA SER A 37 1.17 12.46 -10.42
C SER A 37 1.81 11.12 -10.04
N SER A 38 2.10 10.87 -8.77
CA SER A 38 2.61 9.56 -8.33
C SER A 38 1.51 8.50 -8.33
N SER A 39 1.84 7.31 -8.79
CA SER A 39 0.96 6.15 -8.69
C SER A 39 1.70 4.90 -8.22
N VAL A 40 1.03 4.10 -7.39
CA VAL A 40 1.52 2.79 -6.95
C VAL A 40 0.45 1.72 -7.10
N THR A 41 0.80 0.60 -7.70
CA THR A 41 0.04 -0.65 -7.67
C THR A 41 0.82 -1.64 -6.83
N LEU A 42 0.29 -1.98 -5.65
CA LEU A 42 0.87 -2.95 -4.73
C LEU A 42 0.12 -4.29 -4.85
N ASN A 43 0.85 -5.36 -5.18
CA ASN A 43 0.31 -6.71 -5.21
C ASN A 43 1.01 -7.56 -4.15
N LEU A 44 0.24 -8.05 -3.17
CA LEU A 44 0.71 -9.01 -2.17
C LEU A 44 0.28 -10.42 -2.59
N VAL A 45 1.26 -11.29 -2.80
CA VAL A 45 1.09 -12.70 -3.14
C VAL A 45 1.78 -13.53 -2.07
N ASN A 46 0.99 -14.26 -1.27
CA ASN A 46 1.47 -14.95 -0.07
C ASN A 46 2.44 -14.08 0.76
N SER A 47 2.08 -12.81 0.98
CA SER A 47 2.98 -11.81 1.57
C SER A 47 2.29 -10.99 2.65
N SER A 48 3.07 -10.45 3.57
CA SER A 48 2.56 -9.58 4.63
C SER A 48 3.10 -8.16 4.51
N LEU A 49 2.24 -7.18 4.82
CA LEU A 49 2.62 -5.77 4.99
C LEU A 49 2.22 -5.30 6.38
N SER A 50 3.16 -4.74 7.14
CA SER A 50 2.87 -3.94 8.35
C SER A 50 3.23 -2.48 8.07
N GLY A 51 2.21 -1.64 7.86
CA GLY A 51 2.40 -0.28 7.35
C GLY A 51 1.11 0.39 6.89
N ALA A 52 1.22 1.65 6.51
CA ALA A 52 0.16 2.43 5.86
C ALA A 52 0.52 2.78 4.42
N VAL A 53 -0.49 2.92 3.55
CA VAL A 53 -0.31 3.18 2.12
C VAL A 53 -0.92 4.52 1.74
N ASN A 54 -0.13 5.36 1.06
CA ASN A 54 -0.49 6.71 0.62
C ASN A 54 -1.00 7.61 1.75
N THR A 55 -0.28 7.62 2.89
CA THR A 55 -0.63 8.38 4.10
C THR A 55 -0.85 9.88 3.87
N THR A 56 -0.28 10.44 2.81
CA THR A 56 -0.38 11.84 2.39
C THR A 56 -1.62 12.15 1.55
N ASN A 57 -2.33 11.13 1.06
CA ASN A 57 -3.48 11.25 0.16
C ASN A 57 -3.21 12.18 -1.04
N LYS A 58 -2.00 12.12 -1.60
CA LYS A 58 -1.62 12.98 -2.73
C LYS A 58 -1.75 12.26 -4.06
N GLY A 59 -1.20 11.05 -4.16
CA GLY A 59 -1.16 10.26 -5.39
C GLY A 59 -2.26 9.18 -5.46
N THR A 60 -2.13 8.32 -6.46
CA THR A 60 -3.02 7.18 -6.71
C THR A 60 -2.41 5.90 -6.14
N ALA A 61 -3.16 5.16 -5.34
CA ALA A 61 -2.69 3.88 -4.80
C ALA A 61 -3.73 2.77 -4.99
N VAL A 62 -3.30 1.63 -5.52
CA VAL A 62 -4.11 0.42 -5.65
C VAL A 62 -3.42 -0.70 -4.88
N VAL A 63 -4.19 -1.43 -4.06
CA VAL A 63 -3.67 -2.58 -3.30
C VAL A 63 -4.46 -3.84 -3.65
N THR A 64 -3.75 -4.93 -3.92
CA THR A 64 -4.32 -6.26 -4.12
C THR A 64 -3.73 -7.24 -3.13
N LEU A 65 -4.57 -8.05 -2.47
CA LEU A 65 -4.18 -9.14 -1.59
C LEU A 65 -4.74 -10.46 -2.11
N ASP A 66 -3.91 -11.51 -2.15
CA ASP A 66 -4.40 -12.88 -2.30
C ASP A 66 -4.83 -13.50 -0.95
N ALA A 67 -5.41 -14.70 -1.01
CA ALA A 67 -5.94 -15.41 0.16
C ALA A 67 -4.89 -15.73 1.24
N ASN A 68 -3.61 -15.77 0.87
CA ASN A 68 -2.51 -16.08 1.79
C ASN A 68 -1.76 -14.81 2.24
N SER A 69 -2.25 -13.63 1.88
CA SER A 69 -1.62 -12.35 2.21
C SER A 69 -2.29 -11.66 3.38
N SER A 70 -1.52 -10.84 4.08
CA SER A 70 -2.01 -10.03 5.20
C SER A 70 -1.52 -8.59 5.14
N TRP A 71 -2.35 -7.67 5.61
CA TRP A 71 -1.99 -6.27 5.78
C TRP A 71 -2.42 -5.77 7.16
N GLU A 72 -1.44 -5.56 8.03
CA GLU A 72 -1.58 -4.84 9.28
C GLU A 72 -1.48 -3.34 9.01
N VAL A 73 -2.62 -2.66 9.01
CA VAL A 73 -2.75 -1.24 8.73
C VAL A 73 -2.35 -0.45 9.98
N THR A 74 -1.21 0.24 9.94
CA THR A 74 -0.67 0.96 11.11
C THR A 74 -1.02 2.46 11.15
N GLY A 75 -1.72 2.96 10.14
CA GLY A 75 -2.12 4.37 10.02
C GLY A 75 -3.13 4.60 8.90
N GLY A 76 -3.59 5.85 8.75
CA GLY A 76 -4.55 6.22 7.70
C GLY A 76 -4.02 5.91 6.31
N SER A 77 -4.73 5.08 5.55
CA SER A 77 -4.36 4.67 4.20
C SER A 77 -5.42 5.12 3.19
N TYR A 78 -4.99 5.74 2.09
CA TYR A 78 -5.88 6.37 1.10
C TYR A 78 -5.66 5.75 -0.28
N LEU A 79 -6.61 4.94 -0.71
CA LEU A 79 -6.53 4.15 -1.93
C LEU A 79 -7.53 4.62 -2.97
N SER A 80 -7.17 4.44 -4.22
CA SER A 80 -8.07 4.54 -5.38
C SER A 80 -8.70 3.18 -5.70
N GLY A 81 -8.10 2.09 -5.23
CA GLY A 81 -8.64 0.74 -5.37
C GLY A 81 -8.09 -0.23 -4.32
N LEU A 82 -8.95 -1.14 -3.87
CA LEU A 82 -8.59 -2.26 -3.00
C LEU A 82 -9.27 -3.52 -3.53
N THR A 83 -8.47 -4.53 -3.85
CA THR A 83 -8.96 -5.87 -4.24
C THR A 83 -8.50 -6.86 -3.18
N ASN A 84 -9.43 -7.34 -2.35
CA ASN A 84 -9.15 -8.35 -1.34
C ASN A 84 -9.69 -9.72 -1.77
N ASN A 85 -8.82 -10.59 -2.28
CA ASN A 85 -9.17 -11.94 -2.75
C ASN A 85 -9.04 -12.98 -1.63
N GLY A 86 -9.62 -12.69 -0.46
CA GLY A 86 -9.61 -13.58 0.72
C GLY A 86 -8.43 -13.37 1.68
N GLY A 87 -7.63 -12.34 1.47
CA GLY A 87 -6.56 -11.95 2.38
C GLY A 87 -7.10 -11.29 3.65
N THR A 88 -6.21 -11.09 4.62
CA THR A 88 -6.56 -10.57 5.95
C THR A 88 -6.11 -9.12 6.10
N ILE A 89 -7.01 -8.23 6.52
CA ILE A 89 -6.70 -6.83 6.87
C ILE A 89 -6.96 -6.66 8.37
N THR A 90 -5.96 -6.19 9.10
CA THR A 90 -6.02 -5.93 10.56
C THR A 90 -5.32 -4.62 10.91
N GLY A 91 -5.13 -4.34 12.19
CA GLY A 91 -4.36 -3.20 12.68
C GLY A 91 -5.25 -2.08 13.21
N THR A 92 -4.61 -0.98 13.60
CA THR A 92 -5.25 0.16 14.28
C THR A 92 -5.54 1.34 13.35
N GLY A 93 -5.06 1.29 12.11
CA GLY A 93 -5.30 2.31 11.09
C GLY A 93 -6.62 2.12 10.35
N LYS A 94 -7.02 3.14 9.59
CA LYS A 94 -8.22 3.09 8.73
C LYS A 94 -7.81 3.02 7.27
N VAL A 95 -8.59 2.30 6.46
CA VAL A 95 -8.42 2.28 5.00
C VAL A 95 -9.60 2.98 4.35
N TYR A 96 -9.30 3.96 3.50
CA TYR A 96 -10.26 4.65 2.67
C TYR A 96 -10.04 4.25 1.21
N VAL A 97 -11.10 3.89 0.49
CA VAL A 97 -11.09 3.66 -0.96
C VAL A 97 -12.02 4.68 -1.59
N ASN A 98 -11.49 5.53 -2.47
CA ASN A 98 -12.25 6.62 -3.11
C ASN A 98 -13.02 7.46 -2.07
N SER A 99 -12.36 7.80 -0.97
CA SER A 99 -12.90 8.55 0.19
C SER A 99 -13.89 7.80 1.09
N ALA A 100 -14.32 6.59 0.75
CA ALA A 100 -15.17 5.76 1.62
C ALA A 100 -14.31 4.91 2.56
N ALA A 101 -14.61 4.92 3.86
CA ALA A 101 -13.95 4.01 4.80
C ALA A 101 -14.38 2.56 4.51
N VAL A 102 -13.42 1.70 4.17
CA VAL A 102 -13.66 0.26 3.88
C VAL A 102 -13.10 -0.66 4.96
N TYR A 103 -12.19 -0.15 5.78
CA TYR A 103 -11.69 -0.82 6.98
C TYR A 103 -11.59 0.17 8.12
N THR A 104 -12.20 -0.20 9.24
CA THR A 104 -12.06 0.45 10.54
C THR A 104 -11.76 -0.65 11.56
N PRO A 105 -10.76 -0.48 12.43
CA PRO A 105 -10.43 -1.45 13.47
C PRO A 105 -11.60 -1.79 14.40
#